data_AF-A0A7V9TZY0-F1
#
_entry.id   AF-A0A7V9TZY0-F1
#
_cell.length_a   1.000
_cell.length_b   1.000
_cell.length_c   1.000
_cell.angle_alpha   90.00
_cell.angle_beta   90.00
_cell.angle_gamma   90.00
#
_symmetry.space_group_name_H-M   'P 1'
#
loop_
_entity.id
_entity.type
_entity.pdbx_description
1 polymer ?
#
loop_
_entity_poly.entity_id
_entity_poly.type
_entity_poly.pdbx_seq_one_letter_code
_entity_poly.pdbx_strand_id
1 'polypeptide(L)'
;MREYCLIVEGAYLSESEAEHALRDPFIEDWVEQTGHFKIHNMKEILITQGVTLGSLGVVMLDEHLFEIASADPEHPLSELKAKGVAEALKRQDMFEEIKVEPRDEDV
;
A
#
# COMPACT_ATOMS: atom_id res chain seq x y z
N MET A 1 10.20 17.37 -5.33
CA MET A 1 8.77 16.98 -5.42
C MET A 1 8.45 16.40 -4.06
N ARG A 2 7.37 16.80 -3.37
CA ARG A 2 7.13 16.28 -2.02
C ARG A 2 6.57 14.86 -2.11
N GLU A 3 7.26 13.91 -1.51
CA GLU A 3 6.79 12.54 -1.40
C GLU A 3 5.72 12.43 -0.33
N TYR A 4 4.83 11.45 -0.47
CA TYR A 4 3.77 11.17 0.48
C TYR A 4 3.83 9.69 0.88
N CYS A 5 3.44 9.41 2.11
CA CYS A 5 3.23 8.06 2.62
C CYS A 5 1.85 7.99 3.27
N LEU A 6 1.46 6.76 3.59
CA LEU A 6 0.29 6.51 4.42
C LEU A 6 0.76 6.00 5.77
N ILE A 7 0.24 6.57 6.84
CA ILE A 7 0.40 6.04 8.19
C ILE A 7 -0.88 5.30 8.52
N VAL A 8 -0.76 4.00 8.79
CA VAL A 8 -1.89 3.10 9.01
C VAL A 8 -1.76 2.38 10.33
N GLU A 9 -2.89 2.20 11.02
CA GLU A 9 -2.97 1.47 12.28
C GLU A 9 -3.81 0.21 12.08
N GLY A 10 -3.34 -0.93 12.58
CA GLY A 10 -4.07 -2.19 12.48
C GLY A 10 -3.55 -3.26 13.42
N ALA A 11 -4.39 -4.27 13.67
CA ALA A 11 -4.13 -5.37 14.60
C ALA A 11 -3.06 -6.39 14.12
N TYR A 12 -2.09 -5.95 13.32
CA TYR A 12 -0.99 -6.76 12.81
C TYR A 12 0.23 -6.66 13.73
N LEU A 13 0.97 -7.75 13.88
CA LEU A 13 2.10 -7.88 14.80
C LEU A 13 3.46 -7.75 14.12
N SER A 14 3.51 -7.70 12.79
CA SER A 14 4.75 -7.59 12.01
C SER A 14 4.55 -6.94 10.65
N GLU A 15 5.64 -6.43 10.07
CA GLU A 15 5.68 -5.89 8.71
C GLU A 15 5.17 -6.89 7.68
N SER A 16 5.63 -8.14 7.76
CA SER A 16 5.24 -9.19 6.81
C SER A 16 3.75 -9.48 6.91
N GLU A 17 3.17 -9.48 8.11
CA GLU A 17 1.74 -9.69 8.30
C GLU A 17 0.91 -8.54 7.72
N ALA A 18 1.31 -7.29 7.99
CA ALA A 18 0.66 -6.12 7.40
C ALA A 18 0.82 -6.06 5.87
N GLU A 19 1.96 -6.47 5.34
CA GLU A 19 2.22 -6.58 3.90
C GLU A 19 1.36 -7.66 3.22
N HIS A 20 1.20 -8.82 3.88
CA HIS A 20 0.30 -9.86 3.41
C HIS A 20 -1.15 -9.39 3.42
N ALA A 21 -1.60 -8.83 4.55
CA ALA A 21 -2.92 -8.26 4.66
C ALA A 21 -3.17 -7.21 3.57
N LEU A 22 -2.21 -6.30 3.34
CA LEU A 22 -2.25 -5.30 2.26
C LEU A 22 -2.46 -5.92 0.87
N ARG A 23 -1.87 -7.08 0.60
CA ARG A 23 -1.80 -7.67 -0.75
C ARG A 23 -2.94 -8.63 -1.06
N ASP A 24 -3.35 -9.42 -0.07
CA ASP A 24 -4.25 -10.55 -0.27
C ASP A 24 -5.58 -10.15 -0.94
N PRO A 25 -6.31 -9.10 -0.50
CA PRO A 25 -7.59 -8.73 -1.12
C PRO A 25 -7.46 -8.33 -2.59
N PHE A 26 -6.40 -7.58 -2.94
CA PHE A 26 -6.18 -7.15 -4.33
C PHE A 26 -5.76 -8.30 -5.23
N ILE A 27 -5.01 -9.26 -4.69
CA ILE A 27 -4.65 -10.49 -5.39
C ILE A 27 -5.89 -11.34 -5.63
N GLU A 28 -6.72 -11.55 -4.61
CA GLU A 28 -7.97 -12.30 -4.70
C GLU A 28 -8.89 -11.69 -5.76
N ASP A 29 -9.18 -10.39 -5.67
CA ASP A 29 -10.00 -9.66 -6.65
C ASP A 29 -9.46 -9.82 -8.09
N TRP A 30 -8.14 -9.77 -8.27
CA TRP A 30 -7.51 -9.88 -9.58
C TRP A 30 -7.52 -11.31 -10.12
N VAL A 31 -7.28 -12.30 -9.27
CA VAL A 31 -7.36 -13.72 -9.62
C VAL A 31 -8.79 -14.08 -10.01
N GLU A 32 -9.81 -13.58 -9.31
CA GLU A 32 -11.21 -13.79 -9.66
C GLU A 32 -11.55 -13.20 -11.03
N GLN A 33 -11.04 -12.02 -11.34
CA GLN A 33 -11.32 -11.33 -12.61
C GLN A 33 -10.58 -11.95 -13.80
N THR A 34 -9.36 -12.45 -13.60
CA THR A 34 -8.45 -12.82 -14.70
C THR A 34 -8.12 -14.31 -14.77
N GLY A 35 -8.28 -15.05 -13.67
CA GLY A 35 -7.90 -16.46 -13.54
C GLY A 35 -6.38 -16.71 -13.51
N HIS A 36 -5.56 -15.67 -13.40
CA HIS A 36 -4.10 -15.78 -13.37
C HIS A 36 -3.56 -15.61 -11.95
N PHE A 37 -2.47 -16.28 -11.59
CA PHE A 37 -1.74 -16.04 -10.34
C PHE A 37 -0.24 -16.29 -10.53
N LYS A 38 0.57 -15.22 -10.60
CA LYS A 38 2.05 -15.26 -10.67
C LYS A 38 2.64 -14.00 -10.03
N ILE A 39 3.80 -14.10 -9.38
CA ILE A 39 4.45 -12.99 -8.66
C ILE A 39 4.74 -11.77 -9.55
N HIS A 40 5.12 -11.99 -10.82
CA HIS A 40 5.36 -10.86 -11.75
C HIS A 40 4.08 -10.07 -12.08
N ASN A 41 2.90 -10.64 -11.84
CA ASN A 41 1.62 -9.99 -12.08
C ASN A 41 1.31 -8.92 -11.03
N MET A 42 1.99 -8.88 -9.86
CA MET A 42 1.76 -7.83 -8.86
C MET A 42 2.03 -6.42 -9.41
N LYS A 43 2.90 -6.30 -10.42
CA LYS A 43 3.15 -5.04 -11.15
C LYS A 43 2.04 -4.70 -12.15
N GLU A 44 1.14 -5.62 -12.44
CA GLU A 44 -0.01 -5.45 -13.32
C GLU A 44 -1.30 -5.14 -12.54
N ILE A 45 -1.32 -5.44 -11.23
CA ILE A 45 -2.45 -5.14 -10.34
C ILE A 45 -2.41 -3.65 -9.97
N LEU A 46 -3.39 -2.90 -10.46
CA LEU A 46 -3.56 -1.47 -10.17
C LEU A 46 -4.42 -1.30 -8.91
N ILE A 47 -3.86 -0.65 -7.89
CA ILE A 47 -4.62 -0.20 -6.71
C ILE A 47 -5.39 1.07 -7.05
N THR A 48 -4.69 2.00 -7.69
CA THR A 48 -5.23 3.27 -8.19
C THR A 48 -4.46 3.69 -9.43
N GLN A 49 -4.87 4.77 -10.07
CA GLN A 49 -4.27 5.23 -11.31
C GLN A 49 -2.76 5.51 -11.14
N GLY A 50 -1.93 4.69 -11.78
CA GLY A 50 -0.48 4.84 -11.76
C GLY A 50 0.21 4.41 -10.46
N VAL A 51 -0.44 3.55 -9.66
CA VAL A 51 0.15 2.84 -8.52
C VAL A 51 -0.17 1.36 -8.63
N THR A 52 0.86 0.53 -8.61
CA THR A 52 0.72 -0.93 -8.69
C THR A 52 0.92 -1.56 -7.32
N LEU A 53 0.31 -2.70 -7.07
CA LEU A 53 0.48 -3.41 -5.79
C LEU A 53 1.95 -3.77 -5.55
N GLY A 54 2.66 -4.18 -6.60
CA GLY A 54 4.10 -4.48 -6.53
C GLY A 54 5.01 -3.27 -6.32
N SER A 55 4.51 -2.04 -6.43
CA SER A 55 5.26 -0.82 -6.11
C SER A 55 5.09 -0.35 -4.67
N LEU A 56 4.18 -0.95 -3.89
CA LEU A 56 3.99 -0.58 -2.48
C LEU A 56 4.86 -1.43 -1.56
N GLY A 57 5.49 -0.76 -0.59
CA GLY A 57 6.17 -1.37 0.55
C GLY A 57 5.49 -0.98 1.86
N VAL A 58 5.62 -1.85 2.85
CA VAL A 58 5.11 -1.64 4.21
C VAL A 58 6.30 -1.67 5.17
N VAL A 59 6.39 -0.70 6.07
CA VAL A 59 7.42 -0.61 7.12
C VAL A 59 6.71 -0.40 8.45
N MET A 60 7.15 -1.10 9.50
CA MET A 60 6.59 -0.93 10.84
C MET A 60 7.28 0.25 11.51
N LEU A 61 6.50 1.22 11.96
CA LEU A 61 7.01 2.39 12.69
C LEU A 61 6.98 2.16 14.20
N ASP A 62 5.92 1.52 14.69
CA ASP A 62 5.72 1.19 16.10
C ASP A 62 4.77 -0.01 16.24
N GLU A 63 4.44 -0.40 17.47
CA GLU A 63 3.43 -1.44 17.75
C GLU A 63 2.09 -1.06 17.09
N HIS A 64 1.61 -1.94 16.20
CA HIS A 64 0.38 -1.76 15.40
C HIS A 64 0.37 -0.58 14.42
N LEU A 65 1.47 0.17 14.28
CA LEU A 65 1.58 1.34 13.41
C LEU A 65 2.54 1.09 12.25
N PHE A 66 2.06 1.32 11.03
CA PHE A 66 2.79 1.02 9.80
C PHE A 66 2.81 2.21 8.84
N GLU A 67 3.92 2.36 8.12
CA GLU A 67 4.08 3.22 6.97
C GLU A 67 3.86 2.40 5.69
N ILE A 68 2.99 2.89 4.80
CA ILE A 68 2.89 2.41 3.42
C ILE A 68 3.43 3.49 2.48
N ALA A 69 4.46 3.15 1.73
CA ALA A 69 5.11 4.05 0.78
C ALA A 69 5.41 3.34 -0.55
N SER A 70 5.86 4.10 -1.55
CA SER A 70 6.42 3.48 -2.75
C SER A 70 7.74 2.81 -2.41
N ALA A 71 7.87 1.53 -2.73
CA ALA A 71 9.13 0.80 -2.74
C ALA A 71 9.94 1.06 -4.02
N ASP A 72 9.34 1.76 -5.00
CA ASP A 72 10.00 2.17 -6.24
C ASP A 72 10.46 3.64 -6.16
N PRO A 73 11.78 3.90 -6.03
CA PRO A 73 12.32 5.25 -5.91
C PRO A 73 12.16 6.07 -7.21
N GLU A 74 11.98 5.44 -8.37
CA GLU A 74 11.73 6.16 -9.63
C GLU A 74 10.27 6.64 -9.72
N HIS A 75 9.39 6.07 -8.90
CA HIS A 75 7.96 6.33 -8.91
C HIS A 75 7.41 6.55 -7.49
N PRO A 76 7.79 7.64 -6.81
CA PRO A 76 7.28 7.96 -5.49
C PRO A 76 5.77 8.29 -5.52
N LEU A 77 5.13 8.16 -4.36
CA LEU A 77 3.74 8.55 -4.20
C LEU A 77 3.63 10.07 -4.11
N SER A 78 2.92 10.66 -5.07
CA SER A 78 2.37 12.02 -4.93
C SER A 78 1.16 12.02 -4.00
N GLU A 79 0.77 13.18 -3.45
CA GLU A 79 -0.43 13.32 -2.61
C GLU A 79 -1.69 12.69 -3.24
N LEU A 80 -1.93 12.90 -4.53
CA LEU A 80 -3.10 12.36 -5.23
C LEU A 80 -3.09 10.83 -5.26
N LYS A 81 -1.92 10.23 -5.54
CA LYS A 81 -1.71 8.78 -5.53
C LYS A 81 -1.87 8.21 -4.13
N ALA A 82 -1.27 8.84 -3.12
CA ALA A 82 -1.38 8.40 -1.72
C ALA A 82 -2.85 8.45 -1.23
N LYS A 83 -3.61 9.49 -1.58
CA LYS A 83 -5.06 9.55 -1.33
C LYS A 83 -5.82 8.42 -2.03
N GLY A 84 -5.51 8.15 -3.30
CA GLY A 84 -6.14 7.05 -4.03
C GLY A 84 -5.85 5.68 -3.41
N VAL A 85 -4.64 5.45 -2.92
CA VAL A 85 -4.29 4.24 -2.16
C VAL A 85 -5.08 4.21 -0.85
N ALA A 86 -5.14 5.31 -0.10
CA ALA A 86 -5.87 5.37 1.17
C ALA A 86 -7.36 5.06 0.99
N GLU A 87 -7.98 5.56 -0.07
CA GLU A 87 -9.37 5.23 -0.40
C GLU A 87 -9.56 3.76 -0.75
N ALA A 88 -8.61 3.14 -1.48
CA ALA A 88 -8.67 1.72 -1.80
C ALA A 88 -8.57 0.86 -0.53
N LEU A 89 -7.65 1.18 0.38
CA LEU A 89 -7.50 0.47 1.65
C LEU A 89 -8.72 0.62 2.56
N LYS A 90 -9.33 1.82 2.59
CA LYS A 90 -10.58 2.05 3.32
C LYS A 90 -11.74 1.24 2.77
N ARG A 91 -11.81 1.02 1.45
CA ARG A 91 -12.89 0.21 0.85
C ARG A 91 -12.78 -1.27 1.21
N GLN A 92 -11.56 -1.74 1.45
CA GLN A 92 -11.27 -3.13 1.84
C GLN A 92 -11.30 -3.33 3.37
N ASP A 93 -11.59 -2.29 4.16
CA ASP A 93 -11.70 -2.32 5.63
C ASP A 93 -10.49 -2.95 6.34
N MET A 94 -9.29 -2.65 5.83
CA MET A 94 -8.06 -3.37 6.19
C MET A 94 -7.37 -2.83 7.44
N PHE A 95 -7.50 -1.53 7.69
CA PHE A 95 -6.82 -0.82 8.76
C PHE A 95 -7.84 0.01 9.53
N GLU A 96 -7.65 0.11 10.84
CA GLU A 96 -8.54 0.85 11.73
C GLU A 96 -8.45 2.35 11.47
N GLU A 97 -7.23 2.85 11.27
CA GLU A 97 -6.95 4.23 10.91
C GLU A 97 -6.01 4.32 9.70
N ILE A 98 -6.29 5.26 8.79
CA ILE A 98 -5.46 5.54 7.62
C ILE A 98 -5.32 7.05 7.47
N LYS A 99 -4.09 7.53 7.62
CA LYS A 99 -3.67 8.93 7.44
C LYS A 99 -2.76 9.04 6.22
N VAL A 100 -2.87 10.13 5.47
CA VAL A 100 -1.97 10.45 4.36
C VAL A 100 -1.10 11.60 4.81
N GLU A 101 0.20 11.38 4.86
CA GLU A 101 1.17 12.35 5.35
C GLU A 101 2.25 12.61 4.30
N PRO A 102 2.82 13.82 4.26
CA PRO A 102 4.03 14.03 3.51
C PRO A 102 5.16 13.19 4.12
N ARG A 103 5.86 12.45 3.27
CA ARG A 103 7.06 11.72 3.67
C ARG A 103 8.18 12.74 3.74
N ASP A 104 8.55 13.15 4.95
CA ASP A 104 9.72 13.98 5.11
C ASP A 104 10.96 13.10 4.87
N GLU A 105 11.77 13.47 3.87
CA GLU A 105 13.14 12.96 3.76
C GLU A 105 13.85 13.47 5.01
N ASP A 106 14.09 12.61 6.01
CA ASP A 106 15.04 12.94 7.07
C ASP A 106 16.35 13.37 6.41
N VAL A 107 16.70 14.63 6.68
CA VAL A 107 17.79 15.43 6.09
C VAL A 107 19.17 14.86 6.41
#